data_AF-A0A2W6TZK8-F1
#
_entry.id   AF-A0A2W6TZK8-F1
#
_cell.length_a   1.000
_cell.length_b   1.000
_cell.length_c   1.000
_cell.angle_alpha   90.00
_cell.angle_beta   90.00
_cell.angle_gamma   90.00
#
_symmetry.space_group_name_H-M   'P 1'
#
loop_
_entity.id
_entity.type
_entity.pdbx_description
1 polymer ?
#
loop_
_entity_poly.entity_id
_entity_poly.type
_entity_poly.pdbx_seq_one_letter_code
_entity_poly.pdbx_strand_id
1 'polypeptide(L)'
;MVYGIQDYAPYAALTSGILSLAAPGLTEVCAASFLASAGAYMATQRKHGWPLCVPCTESNATPIHKAAWKLSGNGKLFASIGLRSLIKDPRDVPGDGVVYLGSDMDNGGAQLWTSLDYLVRHLLLIGSTGSGKTQVILGMIMQLMSQGSGAIFIDGKADVTTWFYLYTLARHFGLERQLLVINYLTAGGAGTKRSNTTNIFEVATADSLMEMVSSMMGEAGGNDGMWRGRADALFGIIIRAGCEDRDLRGDTIVPDNLREMMGLNLILEMPNNMKYSER
;
A
#
# COMPACT_ATOMS: atom_id res chain seq x y z
N MET A 1 0.71 -13.81 -14.65
CA MET A 1 0.91 -15.23 -14.27
C MET A 1 -0.08 -16.19 -14.97
N VAL A 2 -1.00 -15.74 -15.83
CA VAL A 2 -2.03 -16.62 -16.46
C VAL A 2 -1.71 -17.01 -17.92
N TYR A 3 -0.84 -16.29 -18.62
CA TYR A 3 -0.58 -16.55 -20.05
C TYR A 3 0.27 -17.80 -20.33
N GLY A 4 1.23 -18.16 -19.48
CA GLY A 4 2.12 -19.30 -19.75
C GLY A 4 1.46 -20.69 -19.63
N ILE A 5 0.35 -20.80 -18.90
CA ILE A 5 -0.41 -22.05 -18.78
C ILE A 5 -1.23 -22.29 -20.06
N GLN A 6 -1.69 -21.24 -20.73
CA GLN A 6 -2.56 -21.35 -21.90
C GLN A 6 -1.83 -21.77 -23.18
N ASP A 7 -0.55 -21.46 -23.34
CA ASP A 7 0.18 -21.78 -24.58
C ASP A 7 0.63 -23.25 -24.68
N TYR A 8 0.82 -23.94 -23.54
CA TYR A 8 1.35 -25.31 -23.50
C TYR A 8 0.35 -26.39 -23.07
N ALA A 9 -0.68 -26.02 -22.30
CA ALA A 9 -1.79 -26.92 -21.97
C ALA A 9 -2.46 -27.57 -23.20
N PRO A 10 -2.70 -26.86 -24.34
CA PRO A 10 -3.36 -27.48 -25.48
C PRO A 10 -2.53 -28.60 -26.11
N TYR A 11 -1.19 -28.49 -26.18
CA TYR A 11 -0.34 -29.51 -26.82
C TYR A 11 -0.20 -30.80 -26.00
N ALA A 12 -0.12 -30.70 -24.67
CA ALA A 12 -0.08 -31.86 -23.77
C ALA A 12 -1.45 -32.56 -23.68
N ALA A 13 -2.55 -31.80 -23.72
CA ALA A 13 -3.90 -32.35 -23.77
C ALA A 13 -4.23 -32.98 -25.14
N LEU A 14 -3.75 -32.39 -26.24
CA LEU A 14 -3.91 -32.96 -27.59
C LEU A 14 -3.15 -34.28 -27.77
N THR A 15 -1.93 -34.36 -27.27
CA THR A 15 -1.11 -35.59 -27.40
C THR A 15 -1.64 -36.74 -26.55
N SER A 16 -2.17 -36.46 -25.35
CA SER A 16 -2.86 -37.46 -24.52
C SER A 16 -4.20 -37.91 -25.10
N GLY A 17 -4.95 -36.99 -25.75
CA GLY A 17 -6.18 -37.32 -26.48
C GLY A 17 -5.97 -38.24 -27.70
N ILE A 18 -4.86 -38.05 -28.44
CA ILE A 18 -4.52 -38.91 -29.59
C ILE A 18 -4.12 -40.32 -29.15
N LEU A 19 -3.39 -40.45 -28.03
CA LEU A 19 -3.00 -41.75 -27.49
C LEU A 19 -4.21 -42.56 -27.00
N SER A 20 -5.20 -41.89 -26.39
CA SER A 20 -6.46 -42.51 -25.96
C SER A 20 -7.35 -43.00 -27.11
N LEU A 21 -7.13 -42.53 -28.34
CA LEU A 21 -7.87 -42.98 -29.53
C LEU A 21 -7.26 -44.23 -30.17
N ALA A 22 -5.97 -44.50 -29.91
CA ALA A 22 -5.22 -45.58 -30.54
C ALA A 22 -5.40 -46.94 -29.84
N ALA A 23 -5.84 -46.96 -28.58
CA ALA A 23 -6.13 -48.18 -27.82
C ALA A 23 -7.29 -47.91 -26.83
N PRO A 24 -8.47 -48.56 -26.99
CA PRO A 24 -9.58 -48.36 -26.06
C PRO A 24 -9.63 -49.47 -25.00
N GLY A 25 -9.19 -49.16 -23.77
CA GLY A 25 -9.33 -50.03 -22.60
C GLY A 25 -9.24 -49.26 -21.28
N LEU A 26 -10.12 -49.59 -20.33
CA LEU A 26 -10.38 -48.84 -19.07
C LEU A 26 -9.15 -48.61 -18.15
N THR A 27 -8.02 -49.28 -18.40
CA THR A 27 -6.77 -49.11 -17.66
C THR A 27 -5.87 -48.00 -18.22
N GLU A 28 -6.07 -47.58 -19.47
CA GLU A 28 -5.25 -46.55 -20.14
C GLU A 28 -5.71 -45.14 -19.81
N VAL A 29 -6.99 -44.92 -19.49
CA VAL A 29 -7.49 -43.57 -19.12
C VAL A 29 -6.86 -43.09 -17.81
N CYS A 30 -6.74 -43.97 -16.81
CA CYS A 30 -6.04 -43.64 -15.56
C CYS A 30 -4.55 -43.44 -15.79
N ALA A 31 -3.89 -44.30 -16.59
CA ALA A 31 -2.47 -44.17 -16.89
C ALA A 31 -2.15 -42.90 -17.71
N ALA A 32 -2.98 -42.56 -18.70
CA ALA A 32 -2.87 -41.36 -19.51
C ALA A 32 -3.15 -40.09 -18.70
N SER A 33 -4.15 -40.13 -17.80
CA SER A 33 -4.40 -39.03 -16.85
C SER A 33 -3.23 -38.86 -15.88
N PHE A 34 -2.67 -39.96 -15.39
CA PHE A 34 -1.51 -39.95 -14.50
C PHE A 34 -0.26 -39.43 -15.20
N LEU A 35 0.01 -39.88 -16.43
CA LEU A 35 1.11 -39.39 -17.29
C LEU A 35 0.91 -37.91 -17.68
N ALA A 36 -0.32 -37.48 -17.95
CA ALA A 36 -0.62 -36.07 -18.22
C ALA A 36 -0.44 -35.21 -16.96
N SER A 37 -0.87 -35.69 -15.79
CA SER A 37 -0.67 -34.99 -14.51
C SER A 37 0.78 -35.00 -14.05
N ALA A 38 1.52 -36.08 -14.29
CA ALA A 38 2.95 -36.18 -14.01
C ALA A 38 3.75 -35.35 -15.00
N GLY A 39 3.36 -35.32 -16.27
CA GLY A 39 3.92 -34.44 -17.30
C GLY A 39 3.67 -32.97 -16.99
N ALA A 40 2.47 -32.62 -16.53
CA ALA A 40 2.15 -31.27 -16.03
C ALA A 40 2.96 -30.93 -14.77
N TYR A 41 3.07 -31.85 -13.81
CA TYR A 41 3.89 -31.68 -12.60
C TYR A 41 5.38 -31.51 -12.94
N MET A 42 5.92 -32.32 -13.84
CA MET A 42 7.31 -32.19 -14.32
C MET A 42 7.51 -30.93 -15.17
N ALA A 43 6.49 -30.47 -15.90
CA ALA A 43 6.52 -29.19 -16.60
C ALA A 43 6.50 -28.00 -15.62
N THR A 44 5.79 -28.10 -14.49
CA THR A 44 5.88 -27.12 -13.39
C THR A 44 7.21 -27.15 -12.64
N GLN A 45 7.92 -28.29 -12.69
CA GLN A 45 9.26 -28.48 -12.10
C GLN A 45 10.41 -28.08 -13.04
N ARG A 46 10.15 -27.80 -14.33
CA ARG A 46 11.16 -27.18 -15.19
C ARG A 46 11.46 -25.80 -14.62
N LYS A 47 12.75 -25.51 -14.38
CA LYS A 47 13.19 -24.13 -14.13
C LYS A 47 12.56 -23.26 -15.22
N HIS A 48 11.67 -22.36 -14.81
CA HIS A 48 10.94 -21.48 -15.70
C HIS A 48 11.95 -20.91 -16.72
N GLY A 49 11.69 -21.06 -18.02
CA GLY A 49 12.61 -20.65 -19.09
C GLY A 49 12.64 -19.15 -19.36
N TRP A 50 11.91 -18.36 -18.56
CA TRP A 50 12.29 -16.97 -18.39
C TRP A 50 13.61 -17.01 -17.63
N PRO A 51 14.56 -16.09 -17.82
CA PRO A 51 15.48 -15.84 -16.73
C PRO A 51 14.55 -15.52 -15.55
N LEU A 52 14.37 -16.47 -14.61
CA LEU A 52 14.07 -16.12 -13.24
C LEU A 52 15.15 -15.11 -12.99
N CYS A 53 14.77 -13.83 -13.05
CA CYS A 53 15.69 -12.74 -13.02
C CYS A 53 16.44 -13.03 -11.75
N VAL A 54 17.69 -13.48 -11.90
CA VAL A 54 18.57 -13.72 -10.78
C VAL A 54 18.42 -12.43 -10.02
N PRO A 55 17.85 -12.45 -8.81
CA PRO A 55 17.43 -11.23 -8.16
C PRO A 55 18.64 -10.33 -8.26
N CYS A 56 18.49 -9.20 -8.96
CA CYS A 56 19.53 -8.21 -9.03
C CYS A 56 19.52 -7.59 -7.65
N THR A 57 20.04 -8.35 -6.68
CA THR A 57 20.47 -7.80 -5.44
C THR A 57 21.59 -6.87 -5.87
N GLU A 58 21.34 -5.57 -5.77
CA GLU A 58 22.44 -4.72 -5.35
C GLU A 58 22.90 -5.32 -4.03
N SER A 59 23.92 -6.16 -4.17
CA SER A 59 24.59 -6.80 -3.10
C SER A 59 25.00 -5.73 -2.11
N ASN A 60 24.59 -5.89 -0.86
CA ASN A 60 25.10 -5.12 0.27
C ASN A 60 26.60 -5.36 0.53
N ALA A 61 27.30 -6.08 -0.35
CA ALA A 61 28.75 -6.14 -0.34
C ALA A 61 29.32 -4.72 -0.46
N THR A 62 30.02 -4.31 0.59
CA THR A 62 30.77 -3.07 0.64
C THR A 62 31.77 -2.99 -0.53
N PRO A 63 32.20 -1.78 -0.94
CA PRO A 63 33.25 -1.64 -1.96
C PRO A 63 34.52 -2.43 -1.62
N ILE A 64 34.85 -2.55 -0.32
CA ILE A 64 35.96 -3.34 0.21
C ILE A 64 35.71 -4.83 -0.03
N HIS A 65 34.51 -5.35 0.22
CA HIS A 65 34.15 -6.75 -0.05
C HIS A 65 34.23 -7.07 -1.55
N LYS A 66 33.74 -6.16 -2.41
CA LYS A 66 33.84 -6.30 -3.88
C LYS A 66 35.30 -6.29 -4.35
N ALA A 67 36.15 -5.45 -3.75
CA ALA A 67 37.59 -5.40 -4.04
C ALA A 67 38.33 -6.65 -3.55
N ALA A 68 38.04 -7.12 -2.33
CA ALA A 68 38.60 -8.34 -1.75
C ALA A 68 38.23 -9.59 -2.57
N TRP A 69 36.99 -9.68 -3.06
CA TRP A 69 36.55 -10.75 -3.96
C TRP A 69 37.32 -10.76 -5.29
N LYS A 70 37.53 -9.57 -5.89
CA LYS A 70 38.33 -9.42 -7.11
C LYS A 70 39.78 -9.82 -6.89
N LEU A 71 40.39 -9.37 -5.79
CA LEU A 71 41.77 -9.71 -5.41
C LEU A 71 41.96 -11.20 -5.12
N SER A 72 40.92 -11.87 -4.61
CA SER A 72 40.88 -13.32 -4.42
C SER A 72 40.83 -14.12 -5.74
N GLY A 73 40.76 -13.47 -6.91
CA GLY A 73 40.59 -14.13 -8.20
C GLY A 73 39.22 -14.80 -8.32
N ASN A 74 38.15 -14.12 -7.91
CA ASN A 74 36.78 -14.65 -7.89
C ASN A 74 36.65 -15.92 -7.03
N GLY A 75 37.22 -15.90 -5.82
CA GLY A 75 37.16 -17.01 -4.87
C GLY A 75 38.14 -18.17 -5.12
N LYS A 76 38.95 -18.13 -6.18
CA LYS A 76 39.94 -19.19 -6.48
C LYS A 76 41.04 -19.32 -5.42
N LEU A 77 41.49 -18.20 -4.86
CA LEU A 77 42.51 -18.17 -3.80
C LEU A 77 42.02 -18.80 -2.48
N PHE A 78 40.77 -18.54 -2.08
CA PHE A 78 40.20 -19.16 -0.89
C PHE A 78 39.77 -20.61 -1.13
N ALA A 79 39.43 -20.96 -2.37
CA ALA A 79 39.13 -22.34 -2.74
C ALA A 79 40.36 -23.26 -2.67
N SER A 80 41.57 -22.78 -2.97
CA SER A 80 42.80 -23.58 -2.88
C SER A 80 43.26 -23.82 -1.44
N ILE A 81 42.84 -22.98 -0.49
CA ILE A 81 43.19 -23.07 0.94
C ILE A 81 42.06 -23.74 1.75
N GLY A 82 41.00 -24.25 1.09
CA GLY A 82 39.86 -24.89 1.77
C GLY A 82 38.97 -23.93 2.55
N LEU A 83 39.14 -22.62 2.34
CA LEU A 83 38.51 -21.53 3.09
C LEU A 83 37.32 -20.89 2.33
N ARG A 84 36.61 -21.69 1.51
CA ARG A 84 35.51 -21.20 0.64
C ARG A 84 34.41 -20.41 1.38
N SER A 85 34.28 -20.56 2.69
CA SER A 85 33.26 -19.90 3.51
C SER A 85 33.60 -18.46 3.90
N LEU A 86 34.84 -17.98 3.71
CA LEU A 86 35.30 -16.73 4.33
C LEU A 86 34.95 -15.47 3.54
N ILE A 87 34.83 -15.55 2.21
CA ILE A 87 34.32 -14.45 1.37
C ILE A 87 33.30 -15.04 0.40
N LYS A 88 32.02 -14.65 0.56
CA LYS A 88 30.93 -15.03 -0.35
C LYS A 88 30.99 -14.20 -1.63
N ASP A 89 30.47 -14.76 -2.73
CA ASP A 89 30.24 -13.98 -3.97
C ASP A 89 29.40 -12.76 -3.60
N PRO A 90 29.79 -11.54 -4.02
CA PRO A 90 28.98 -10.36 -3.82
C PRO A 90 27.51 -10.60 -4.19
N ARG A 91 27.22 -11.29 -5.29
CA ARG A 91 25.84 -11.56 -5.73
C ARG A 91 25.01 -12.39 -4.73
N ASP A 92 25.67 -13.21 -3.93
CA ASP A 92 25.05 -14.04 -2.91
C ASP A 92 24.84 -13.30 -1.57
N VAL A 93 25.32 -12.06 -1.46
CA VAL A 93 25.00 -11.19 -0.32
C VAL A 93 23.59 -10.65 -0.54
N PRO A 94 22.63 -10.96 0.35
CA PRO A 94 21.26 -10.46 0.22
C PRO A 94 21.26 -8.93 0.27
N GLY A 95 20.49 -8.31 -0.61
CA GLY A 95 20.21 -6.88 -0.58
C GLY A 95 18.99 -6.57 0.29
N ASP A 96 18.84 -5.30 0.69
CA ASP A 96 17.76 -4.85 1.60
C ASP A 96 16.43 -4.54 0.88
N GLY A 97 16.13 -5.23 -0.22
CA GLY A 97 14.93 -5.00 -1.01
C GLY A 97 13.66 -5.41 -0.26
N VAL A 98 12.74 -4.46 -0.04
CA VAL A 98 11.48 -4.67 0.66
C VAL A 98 10.29 -4.60 -0.29
N VAL A 99 10.24 -3.60 -1.18
CA VAL A 99 9.14 -3.46 -2.15
C VAL A 99 9.69 -3.61 -3.56
N TYR A 100 9.07 -4.47 -4.35
CA TYR A 100 9.34 -4.63 -5.76
C TYR A 100 8.67 -3.50 -6.56
N LEU A 101 9.48 -2.79 -7.36
CA LEU A 101 9.04 -1.66 -8.18
C LEU A 101 8.72 -2.08 -9.62
N GLY A 102 9.45 -3.05 -10.15
CA GLY A 102 9.31 -3.47 -11.54
C GLY A 102 10.52 -4.22 -12.04
N SER A 103 10.54 -4.53 -13.33
CA SER A 103 11.66 -5.18 -13.99
C SER A 103 12.29 -4.22 -14.99
N ASP A 104 13.60 -4.26 -15.08
CA ASP A 104 14.36 -3.60 -16.12
C ASP A 104 13.98 -4.17 -17.49
N MET A 105 13.58 -3.31 -18.41
CA MET A 105 13.21 -3.71 -19.77
C MET A 105 14.43 -3.91 -20.68
N ASP A 106 15.55 -3.23 -20.39
CA ASP A 106 16.71 -3.18 -21.29
C ASP A 106 17.76 -4.23 -20.91
N ASN A 107 17.99 -4.47 -19.61
CA ASN A 107 19.02 -5.42 -19.13
C ASN A 107 18.44 -6.79 -18.73
N GLY A 108 17.68 -7.41 -19.64
CA GLY A 108 17.30 -8.82 -19.50
C GLY A 108 16.29 -9.11 -18.40
N GLY A 109 15.48 -8.14 -17.98
CA GLY A 109 14.36 -8.35 -17.06
C GLY A 109 14.68 -8.14 -15.57
N ALA A 110 15.91 -7.75 -15.23
CA ALA A 110 16.38 -7.66 -13.84
C ALA A 110 15.36 -6.98 -12.91
N GLN A 111 15.02 -7.63 -11.80
CA GLN A 111 14.05 -7.07 -10.85
C GLN A 111 14.64 -5.88 -10.10
N LEU A 112 13.84 -4.82 -10.00
CA LEU A 112 14.13 -3.61 -9.25
C LEU A 112 13.36 -3.65 -7.95
N TRP A 113 14.11 -3.62 -6.85
CA TRP A 113 13.58 -3.59 -5.49
C TRP A 113 14.04 -2.30 -4.81
N THR A 114 13.19 -1.75 -3.94
CA THR A 114 13.53 -0.60 -3.10
C THR A 114 13.63 -1.02 -1.64
N SER A 115 14.57 -0.40 -0.91
CA SER A 115 14.77 -0.63 0.51
C SER A 115 13.84 0.23 1.37
N LEU A 116 13.69 -0.15 2.63
CA LEU A 116 12.88 0.61 3.58
C LEU A 116 13.39 2.05 3.77
N ASP A 117 14.71 2.24 3.76
CA ASP A 117 15.34 3.56 3.90
C ASP A 117 14.94 4.52 2.77
N TYR A 118 14.75 4.02 1.54
CA TYR A 118 14.22 4.83 0.45
C TYR A 118 12.71 5.02 0.55
N LEU A 119 11.95 4.01 0.98
CA LEU A 119 10.49 4.11 1.10
C LEU A 119 10.05 5.17 2.12
N VAL A 120 10.78 5.33 3.23
CA VAL A 120 10.47 6.35 4.25
C VAL A 120 10.74 7.78 3.80
N ARG A 121 11.46 7.99 2.68
CA ARG A 121 11.70 9.31 2.07
C ARG A 121 10.61 9.77 1.10
N HIS A 122 9.51 9.03 1.02
CA HIS A 122 8.40 9.21 0.08
C HIS A 122 8.76 8.88 -1.37
N LEU A 123 7.75 8.44 -2.11
CA LEU A 123 7.83 8.14 -3.54
C LEU A 123 6.93 9.09 -4.32
N LEU A 124 7.47 9.73 -5.35
CA LEU A 124 6.71 10.56 -6.28
C LEU A 124 6.49 9.79 -7.59
N LEU A 125 5.23 9.46 -7.89
CA LEU A 125 4.84 8.78 -9.13
C LEU A 125 4.19 9.78 -10.10
N ILE A 126 4.88 10.11 -11.19
CA ILE A 126 4.41 11.04 -12.21
C ILE A 126 3.92 10.26 -13.44
N GLY A 127 2.79 10.67 -14.00
CA GLY A 127 2.26 10.10 -15.24
C GLY A 127 0.95 10.73 -15.65
N SER A 128 0.55 10.60 -16.91
CA SER A 128 -0.74 11.08 -17.43
C SER A 128 -1.91 10.20 -16.99
N THR A 129 -3.13 10.65 -17.23
CA THR A 129 -4.32 9.79 -17.04
C THR A 129 -4.24 8.60 -18.00
N GLY A 130 -4.42 7.39 -17.48
CA GLY A 130 -4.28 6.15 -18.25
C GLY A 130 -2.88 5.51 -18.21
N SER A 131 -1.87 6.16 -17.63
CA SER A 131 -0.51 5.61 -17.53
C SER A 131 -0.35 4.49 -16.49
N GLY A 132 -1.43 4.06 -15.84
CA GLY A 132 -1.40 2.97 -14.85
C GLY A 132 -1.04 3.35 -13.41
N LYS A 133 -1.00 4.65 -13.05
CA LYS A 133 -0.61 5.10 -11.69
C LYS A 133 -1.35 4.37 -10.56
N THR A 134 -2.68 4.26 -10.67
CA THR A 134 -3.51 3.59 -9.66
C THR A 134 -3.12 2.12 -9.48
N GLN A 135 -2.79 1.42 -10.58
CA GLN A 135 -2.41 0.01 -10.54
C GLN A 135 -1.04 -0.19 -9.90
N VAL A 136 -0.09 0.74 -10.14
CA VAL A 136 1.21 0.74 -9.47
C VAL A 136 1.03 0.89 -7.95
N ILE A 137 0.21 1.86 -7.51
CA ILE A 137 -0.04 2.08 -6.08
C ILE A 137 -0.73 0.87 -5.45
N LEU A 138 -1.75 0.29 -6.10
CA LEU A 138 -2.42 -0.92 -5.62
C LEU A 138 -1.46 -2.11 -5.53
N GLY A 139 -0.55 -2.25 -6.49
CA GLY A 139 0.50 -3.27 -6.48
C GLY A 139 1.48 -3.09 -5.33
N MET A 140 1.85 -1.85 -4.99
CA MET A 140 2.68 -1.57 -3.81
C MET A 140 1.93 -1.88 -2.51
N ILE A 141 0.65 -1.51 -2.40
CA ILE A 141 -0.18 -1.79 -1.23
C ILE A 141 -0.31 -3.30 -1.02
N MET A 142 -0.55 -4.08 -2.08
CA MET A 142 -0.61 -5.54 -2.00
C MET A 142 0.68 -6.14 -1.41
N GLN A 143 1.84 -5.63 -1.81
CA GLN A 143 3.13 -6.07 -1.28
C GLN A 143 3.30 -5.70 0.19
N LEU A 144 2.96 -4.47 0.57
CA LEU A 144 3.01 -4.03 1.96
C LEU A 144 2.03 -4.81 2.84
N MET A 145 0.83 -5.11 2.35
CA MET A 145 -0.14 -5.96 3.04
C MET A 145 0.37 -7.39 3.23
N SER A 146 1.09 -7.94 2.25
CA SER A 146 1.72 -9.27 2.37
C SER A 146 2.78 -9.32 3.47
N GLN A 147 3.36 -8.16 3.82
CA GLN A 147 4.32 -8.00 4.91
C GLN A 147 3.66 -7.65 6.25
N GLY A 148 2.32 -7.64 6.31
CA GLY A 148 1.57 -7.28 7.52
C GLY A 148 1.43 -5.78 7.77
N SER A 149 1.73 -4.93 6.78
CA SER A 149 1.52 -3.48 6.88
C SER A 149 0.12 -3.05 6.40
N GLY A 150 -0.37 -1.93 6.93
CA GLY A 150 -1.57 -1.25 6.44
C GLY A 150 -1.25 -0.12 5.46
N ALA A 151 -2.29 0.43 4.83
CA ALA A 151 -2.20 1.62 3.99
C ALA A 151 -3.44 2.50 4.13
N ILE A 152 -3.24 3.82 4.02
CA ILE A 152 -4.32 4.80 3.84
C ILE A 152 -4.32 5.19 2.37
N PHE A 153 -5.43 4.96 1.69
CA PHE A 153 -5.58 5.24 0.27
C PHE A 153 -6.55 6.41 0.06
N ILE A 154 -6.06 7.49 -0.55
CA ILE A 154 -6.86 8.68 -0.85
C ILE A 154 -7.09 8.71 -2.37
N ASP A 155 -8.34 8.50 -2.79
CA ASP A 155 -8.70 8.53 -4.21
C ASP A 155 -9.27 9.89 -4.62
N GLY A 156 -8.46 10.72 -5.28
CA GLY A 156 -8.92 11.97 -5.88
C GLY A 156 -9.65 11.81 -7.21
N LYS A 157 -9.55 10.63 -7.86
CA LYS A 157 -10.25 10.34 -9.12
C LYS A 157 -11.70 9.89 -8.88
N ALA A 158 -11.99 9.43 -7.67
CA ALA A 158 -13.31 9.00 -7.22
C ALA A 158 -13.88 7.83 -8.06
N ASP A 159 -13.02 6.85 -8.35
CA ASP A 159 -13.36 5.70 -9.19
C ASP A 159 -13.86 4.53 -8.34
N VAL A 160 -15.12 4.12 -8.53
CA VAL A 160 -15.75 3.04 -7.76
C VAL A 160 -15.01 1.71 -7.95
N THR A 161 -14.33 1.51 -9.08
CA THR A 161 -13.57 0.29 -9.33
C THR A 161 -12.39 0.13 -8.36
N THR A 162 -11.78 1.23 -7.93
CA THR A 162 -10.67 1.23 -6.97
C THR A 162 -11.07 0.60 -5.64
N TRP A 163 -12.29 0.87 -5.18
CA TRP A 163 -12.84 0.25 -3.98
C TRP A 163 -12.92 -1.28 -4.09
N PHE A 164 -13.43 -1.78 -5.22
CA PHE A 164 -13.52 -3.23 -5.44
C PHE A 164 -12.14 -3.88 -5.47
N TYR A 165 -11.13 -3.23 -6.05
CA TYR A 165 -9.74 -3.74 -6.01
C TYR A 165 -9.17 -3.78 -4.59
N LEU A 166 -9.35 -2.73 -3.79
CA LEU A 166 -8.90 -2.73 -2.39
C LEU A 166 -9.61 -3.80 -1.56
N TYR A 167 -10.92 -3.99 -1.77
CA TYR A 167 -11.68 -5.04 -1.11
C TYR A 167 -11.22 -6.44 -1.51
N THR A 168 -10.96 -6.69 -2.79
CA THR A 168 -10.46 -8.00 -3.24
C THR A 168 -9.04 -8.29 -2.73
N LEU A 169 -8.18 -7.27 -2.67
CA LEU A 169 -6.86 -7.38 -2.03
C LEU A 169 -6.98 -7.69 -0.53
N ALA A 170 -7.84 -6.97 0.20
CA ALA A 170 -8.08 -7.25 1.61
C ALA A 170 -8.64 -8.66 1.84
N ARG A 171 -9.58 -9.11 1.01
CA ARG A 171 -10.11 -10.48 1.04
C ARG A 171 -9.05 -11.53 0.74
N HIS A 172 -8.11 -11.26 -0.16
CA HIS A 172 -7.03 -12.18 -0.50
C HIS A 172 -6.15 -12.50 0.73
N PHE A 173 -5.93 -11.51 1.59
CA PHE A 173 -5.16 -11.66 2.84
C PHE A 173 -6.03 -11.95 4.08
N GLY A 174 -7.36 -12.09 3.93
CA GLY A 174 -8.28 -12.31 5.06
C GLY A 174 -8.45 -11.09 5.97
N LEU A 175 -8.16 -9.89 5.48
CA LEU A 175 -8.20 -8.62 6.21
C LEU A 175 -9.47 -7.81 5.94
N GLU A 176 -10.53 -8.42 5.39
CA GLU A 176 -11.73 -7.69 4.98
C GLU A 176 -12.45 -6.95 6.10
N ARG A 177 -12.32 -7.43 7.34
CA ARG A 177 -12.92 -6.78 8.52
C ARG A 177 -12.15 -5.53 8.97
N GLN A 178 -10.92 -5.35 8.49
CA GLN A 178 -10.07 -4.20 8.83
C GLN A 178 -10.15 -3.09 7.78
N LEU A 179 -10.95 -3.27 6.73
CA LEU A 179 -11.11 -2.29 5.68
C LEU A 179 -12.18 -1.25 6.07
N LEU A 180 -11.75 -0.02 6.30
CA LEU A 180 -12.60 1.12 6.62
C LEU A 180 -12.64 2.10 5.45
N VAL A 181 -13.82 2.66 5.16
CA VAL A 181 -14.05 3.58 4.04
C VAL A 181 -14.71 4.84 4.53
N ILE A 182 -14.15 5.99 4.15
CA ILE A 182 -14.85 7.26 4.20
C ILE A 182 -15.22 7.65 2.77
N ASN A 183 -16.51 7.58 2.44
CA ASN A 183 -17.00 7.81 1.09
C ASN A 183 -17.66 9.18 0.96
N TYR A 184 -17.02 10.07 0.20
CA TYR A 184 -17.50 11.42 -0.08
C TYR A 184 -18.39 11.53 -1.33
N LEU A 185 -18.53 10.45 -2.12
CA LEU A 185 -19.32 10.47 -3.37
C LEU A 185 -20.82 10.31 -3.13
N THR A 186 -21.19 9.57 -2.08
CA THR A 186 -22.60 9.31 -1.81
C THR A 186 -23.20 10.49 -1.04
N ALA A 187 -23.90 11.36 -1.75
CA ALA A 187 -24.83 12.31 -1.15
C ALA A 187 -26.17 11.63 -0.85
N GLY A 188 -26.73 11.82 0.34
CA GLY A 188 -28.04 11.27 0.68
C GLY A 188 -28.34 11.17 2.17
N GLY A 189 -29.62 10.97 2.50
CA GLY A 189 -30.14 10.83 3.87
C GLY A 189 -29.80 9.48 4.52
N ALA A 190 -30.38 9.25 5.70
CA ALA A 190 -30.18 8.01 6.46
C ALA A 190 -30.52 6.76 5.62
N GLY A 191 -29.62 5.77 5.62
CA GLY A 191 -29.81 4.49 4.93
C GLY A 191 -29.24 4.38 3.51
N THR A 192 -28.86 5.49 2.87
CA THR A 192 -28.21 5.46 1.54
C THR A 192 -26.69 5.66 1.58
N LYS A 193 -26.16 6.18 2.68
CA LYS A 193 -24.71 6.38 2.88
C LYS A 193 -24.00 5.03 3.05
N ARG A 194 -23.06 4.73 2.17
CA ARG A 194 -22.17 3.55 2.25
C ARG A 194 -20.77 4.03 2.63
N SER A 195 -20.60 4.35 3.90
CA SER A 195 -19.38 4.88 4.50
C SER A 195 -19.31 4.50 5.97
N ASN A 196 -18.11 4.30 6.51
CA ASN A 196 -17.85 4.39 7.94
C ASN A 196 -17.98 5.85 8.39
N THR A 197 -18.27 6.02 9.68
CA THR A 197 -18.34 7.33 10.34
C THR A 197 -17.00 7.66 10.97
N THR A 198 -16.63 8.94 10.94
CA THR A 198 -15.51 9.46 11.73
C THR A 198 -15.93 10.80 12.32
N ASN A 199 -15.65 10.99 13.61
CA ASN A 199 -15.82 12.27 14.28
C ASN A 199 -14.51 12.65 14.98
N ILE A 200 -13.72 13.46 14.31
CA ILE A 200 -12.37 13.85 14.78
C ILE A 200 -12.43 14.79 16.00
N PHE A 201 -13.50 15.58 16.12
CA PHE A 201 -13.68 16.56 17.20
C PHE A 201 -13.93 15.93 18.57
N GLU A 202 -14.37 14.68 18.60
CA GLU A 202 -14.66 13.97 19.85
C GLU A 202 -13.41 13.34 20.47
N VAL A 203 -12.41 12.98 19.65
CA VAL A 203 -11.26 12.19 20.12
C VAL A 203 -10.02 13.05 20.37
N ALA A 204 -9.81 14.10 19.58
CA ALA A 204 -8.57 14.89 19.64
C ALA A 204 -8.57 15.96 20.75
N THR A 205 -7.38 16.36 21.20
CA THR A 205 -7.23 17.46 22.15
C THR A 205 -7.53 18.81 21.49
N ALA A 206 -7.89 19.82 22.29
CA ALA A 206 -8.21 21.15 21.77
C ALA A 206 -7.08 21.74 20.89
N ASP A 207 -5.82 21.59 21.31
CA ASP A 207 -4.68 22.10 20.55
C ASP A 207 -4.48 21.34 19.23
N SER A 208 -4.65 20.01 19.23
CA SER A 208 -4.58 19.22 17.99
C SER A 208 -5.73 19.56 17.02
N LEU A 209 -6.92 19.87 17.54
CA LEU A 209 -8.05 20.32 16.74
C LEU A 209 -7.80 21.72 16.16
N MET A 210 -7.17 22.64 16.90
CA MET A 210 -6.79 23.94 16.36
C MET A 210 -5.78 23.82 15.23
N GLU A 211 -4.71 23.05 15.42
CA GLU A 211 -3.70 22.84 14.37
C GLU A 211 -4.34 22.24 13.11
N MET A 212 -5.25 21.28 13.30
CA MET A 212 -5.99 20.68 12.19
C MET A 212 -6.88 21.70 11.46
N VAL A 213 -7.68 22.48 12.20
CA VAL A 213 -8.56 23.50 11.61
C VAL A 213 -7.75 24.62 10.96
N SER A 214 -6.63 25.04 11.57
CA SER A 214 -5.74 26.04 11.00
C SER A 214 -5.05 25.54 9.74
N SER A 215 -4.71 24.24 9.66
CA SER A 215 -4.22 23.62 8.41
C SER A 215 -5.27 23.58 7.30
N MET A 216 -6.56 23.52 7.65
CA MET A 216 -7.66 23.61 6.69
C MET A 216 -7.91 25.04 6.22
N MET A 217 -7.50 26.05 7.00
CA MET A 217 -7.49 27.43 6.54
C MET A 217 -6.36 27.59 5.52
N GLY A 218 -6.71 27.85 4.25
CA GLY A 218 -5.74 28.02 3.17
C GLY A 218 -4.80 29.20 3.39
N GLU A 219 -3.59 29.14 2.82
CA GLU A 219 -2.57 30.20 2.95
C GLU A 219 -3.16 31.57 2.57
N ALA A 220 -2.94 32.57 3.43
CA ALA A 220 -3.43 33.92 3.21
C ALA A 220 -2.34 34.79 2.58
N GLY A 221 -2.60 35.32 1.38
CA GLY A 221 -1.69 36.25 0.69
C GLY A 221 -1.99 37.71 1.03
N GLY A 222 -0.94 38.51 1.28
CA GLY A 222 -1.08 39.96 1.46
C GLY A 222 -1.93 40.38 2.67
N ASN A 223 -2.90 41.27 2.47
CA ASN A 223 -3.74 41.82 3.54
C ASN A 223 -4.77 40.82 4.10
N ASP A 224 -4.91 39.64 3.50
CA ASP A 224 -5.80 38.56 3.95
C ASP A 224 -5.27 37.84 5.20
N GLY A 225 -3.97 37.98 5.50
CA GLY A 225 -3.35 37.40 6.70
C GLY A 225 -3.97 37.90 8.00
N MET A 226 -4.42 39.16 8.03
CA MET A 226 -5.12 39.72 9.20
C MET A 226 -6.46 39.01 9.43
N TRP A 227 -7.25 38.80 8.38
CA TRP A 227 -8.55 38.15 8.48
C TRP A 227 -8.42 36.68 8.86
N ARG A 228 -7.41 36.00 8.31
CA ARG A 228 -7.06 34.64 8.72
C ARG A 228 -6.70 34.58 10.21
N GLY A 229 -5.82 35.47 10.68
CA GLY A 229 -5.42 35.48 12.10
C GLY A 229 -6.59 35.72 13.06
N ARG A 230 -7.56 36.56 12.67
CA ARG A 230 -8.79 36.77 13.43
C ARG A 230 -9.71 35.55 13.43
N ALA A 231 -9.84 34.88 12.28
CA ALA A 231 -10.59 33.64 12.18
C ALA A 231 -9.95 32.54 13.05
N ASP A 232 -8.62 32.43 13.03
CA ASP A 232 -7.87 31.48 13.85
C ASP A 232 -8.08 31.71 15.34
N ALA A 233 -8.00 32.97 15.78
CA ALA A 233 -8.27 33.35 17.17
C ALA A 233 -9.71 33.00 17.59
N LEU A 234 -10.70 33.28 16.73
CA LEU A 234 -12.09 32.95 17.00
C LEU A 234 -12.30 31.43 17.09
N PHE A 235 -11.80 30.67 16.12
CA PHE A 235 -11.89 29.21 16.13
C PHE A 235 -11.18 28.60 17.33
N GLY A 236 -10.04 29.17 17.76
CA GLY A 236 -9.33 28.72 18.94
C GLY A 236 -10.19 28.80 20.21
N ILE A 237 -10.92 29.90 20.39
CA ILE A 237 -11.84 30.04 21.53
C ILE A 237 -12.98 29.04 21.44
N ILE A 238 -13.61 28.90 20.27
CA ILE A 238 -14.77 28.02 20.07
C ILE A 238 -14.40 26.55 20.27
N ILE A 239 -13.25 26.11 19.75
CA ILE A 239 -12.77 24.73 19.90
C ILE A 239 -12.45 24.44 21.37
N ARG A 240 -11.84 25.37 22.12
CA ARG A 240 -11.59 25.20 23.56
C ARG A 240 -12.90 25.08 24.33
N ALA A 241 -13.83 25.99 24.11
CA ALA A 241 -15.15 25.96 24.74
C ALA A 241 -15.89 24.64 24.44
N GLY A 242 -15.88 24.20 23.18
CA GLY A 242 -16.48 22.94 22.79
C GLY A 242 -15.80 21.73 23.45
N CYS A 243 -14.47 21.71 23.52
CA CYS A 243 -13.73 20.64 24.21
C CYS A 243 -14.02 20.61 25.71
N GLU A 244 -14.21 21.76 26.35
CA GLU A 244 -14.62 21.84 27.75
C GLU A 244 -16.05 21.29 27.96
N ASP A 245 -16.99 21.59 27.06
CA ASP A 245 -18.33 20.98 27.04
C ASP A 245 -18.24 19.46 26.90
N ARG A 246 -17.38 18.96 26.02
CA ARG A 246 -17.15 17.52 25.88
C ARG A 246 -16.56 16.88 27.13
N ASP A 247 -15.46 17.42 27.63
CA ASP A 247 -14.66 16.78 28.67
C ASP A 247 -15.32 16.88 30.06
N LEU A 248 -15.99 18.01 30.36
CA LEU A 248 -16.63 18.22 31.67
C LEU A 248 -18.10 17.80 31.70
N ARG A 249 -18.81 17.90 30.58
CA ARG A 249 -20.29 17.75 30.54
C ARG A 249 -20.74 16.51 29.78
N GLY A 250 -19.82 15.86 29.06
CA GLY A 250 -20.12 14.68 28.26
C GLY A 250 -20.90 15.00 26.98
N ASP A 251 -20.92 16.27 26.55
CA ASP A 251 -21.57 16.67 25.32
C ASP A 251 -20.74 16.22 24.10
N THR A 252 -21.42 15.71 23.07
CA THR A 252 -20.72 15.32 21.84
C THR A 252 -20.49 16.54 20.96
N ILE A 253 -19.24 16.79 20.58
CA ILE A 253 -18.90 17.82 19.59
C ILE A 253 -18.98 17.21 18.20
N VAL A 254 -19.83 17.78 17.36
CA VAL A 254 -19.85 17.53 15.91
C VAL A 254 -19.66 18.85 15.17
N PRO A 255 -19.28 18.83 13.87
CA PRO A 255 -19.08 20.05 13.10
C PRO A 255 -20.27 21.02 13.12
N ASP A 256 -21.50 20.49 13.19
CA ASP A 256 -22.71 21.30 13.27
C ASP A 256 -22.81 22.08 14.60
N ASN A 257 -22.42 21.48 15.73
CA ASN A 257 -22.38 22.17 17.01
C ASN A 257 -21.37 23.32 17.00
N LEU A 258 -20.17 23.09 16.42
CA LEU A 258 -19.17 24.15 16.26
C LEU A 258 -19.69 25.28 15.37
N ARG A 259 -20.48 24.95 14.34
CA ARG A 259 -21.15 25.94 13.50
C ARG A 259 -22.20 26.75 14.27
N GLU A 260 -22.98 26.12 15.12
CA GLU A 260 -23.95 26.82 15.97
C GLU A 260 -23.24 27.76 16.96
N MET A 261 -22.15 27.31 17.58
CA MET A 261 -21.32 28.11 18.48
C MET A 261 -20.69 29.33 17.79
N MET A 262 -20.46 29.29 16.48
CA MET A 262 -20.05 30.45 15.68
C MET A 262 -21.15 31.50 15.49
N GLY A 263 -22.39 31.21 15.89
CA GLY A 263 -23.49 32.17 15.88
C GLY A 263 -23.19 33.36 16.80
N LEU A 264 -23.35 34.58 16.28
CA LEU A 264 -22.99 35.81 16.99
C LEU A 264 -23.61 35.91 18.40
N ASN A 265 -24.88 35.52 18.55
CA ASN A 265 -25.56 35.58 19.85
C ASN A 265 -24.88 34.67 20.89
N LEU A 266 -24.53 33.44 20.49
CA LEU A 266 -23.85 32.49 21.37
C LEU A 266 -22.43 32.94 21.72
N ILE A 267 -21.70 33.52 20.77
CA ILE A 267 -20.38 34.11 21.02
C ILE A 267 -20.47 35.26 22.04
N LEU A 268 -21.50 36.12 21.94
CA LEU A 268 -21.68 37.24 22.88
C LEU A 268 -22.09 36.76 24.29
N GLU A 269 -22.77 35.62 24.37
CA GLU A 269 -23.16 35.02 25.64
C GLU A 269 -22.01 34.25 26.31
N MET A 270 -21.05 33.70 25.55
CA MET A 270 -19.93 32.90 26.07
C MET A 270 -19.14 33.57 27.21
N PRO A 271 -18.67 34.85 27.11
CA PRO A 271 -17.92 35.50 28.18
C PRO A 271 -18.73 35.74 29.45
N ASN A 272 -20.05 35.91 29.32
CA ASN A 272 -20.95 36.13 30.45
C ASN A 272 -21.38 34.81 31.10
N ASN A 273 -21.08 33.69 30.46
CA ASN A 273 -21.47 32.37 30.90
C ASN A 273 -20.44 31.85 31.89
N MET A 274 -20.78 31.87 33.19
CA MET A 274 -19.98 31.29 34.30
C MET A 274 -19.71 29.78 34.14
N LYS A 275 -20.22 29.16 33.06
CA LYS A 275 -20.00 27.76 32.72
C LYS A 275 -18.56 27.50 32.29
N TYR A 276 -17.94 28.36 31.50
CA TYR A 276 -16.60 28.11 30.96
C TYR A 276 -15.52 28.54 31.94
N SER A 277 -14.47 27.74 32.07
CA SER A 277 -13.31 28.06 32.90
C SER A 277 -12.62 29.34 32.40
N GLU A 278 -12.27 30.26 33.30
CA GLU A 278 -11.49 31.48 32.98
C GLU A 278 -10.01 31.18 32.61
N ARG A 279 -9.67 29.92 32.33
CA ARG A 279 -8.28 29.45 32.11
C ARG A 279 -7.94 29.32 30.63
#